data_AF-A0A0C4EHM6-F1
#
_entry.id   AF-A0A0C4EHM6-F1
#
_cell.length_a   1.000
_cell.length_b   1.000
_cell.length_c   1.000
_cell.angle_alpha   90.00
_cell.angle_beta   90.00
_cell.angle_gamma   90.00
#
_symmetry.space_group_name_H-M   'P 1'
#
loop_
_entity.id
_entity.type
_entity.pdbx_description
1 polymer ?
#
loop_
_entity_poly.entity_id
_entity_poly.type
_entity_poly.pdbx_seq_one_letter_code
_entity_poly.pdbx_strand_id
1 'polypeptide(L)'
;MFGPFSKEELSKKFEFFRSSPLGAVVNNDGLVQPINNLSFPRNHVNIPSVNSFVDAKNFTTTWDDFKTVANFFTQLIYPVKLALFDWEKAYRQIPTYPSQWPLLIGQDLNDLLYLDTRITFGGRAGCGSFGQPADVWKEIMENEFDLIKVFRWVDDNLFIKLENANTEMTEIVRYSSKLGVQKNEEKCLEFSNKQKFIVKVLAGRLNHITYMLPQLRAYLNSLYKWMARSQYQFAQRLAPVEVLEDMEIWHAALTSFDKLD
;
A
#
# COMPACT_ATOMS: atom_id res chain seq x y z
N MET A 1 -7.87 13.06 12.70
CA MET A 1 -8.87 12.72 13.75
C MET A 1 -9.32 14.02 14.40
N PHE A 2 -10.57 14.07 14.83
CA PHE A 2 -11.14 15.17 15.59
C PHE A 2 -11.25 14.78 17.06
N GLY A 3 -11.08 15.76 17.96
CA GLY A 3 -11.10 15.55 19.41
C GLY A 3 -9.89 16.19 20.08
N PRO A 4 -9.60 15.83 21.35
CA PRO A 4 -10.34 14.85 22.14
C PRO A 4 -11.77 15.29 22.47
N PHE A 5 -12.69 14.35 22.64
CA PHE A 5 -14.05 14.55 23.11
C PHE A 5 -14.33 13.73 24.36
N SER A 6 -15.19 14.25 25.23
CA SER A 6 -15.79 13.46 26.30
C SER A 6 -16.92 12.56 25.76
N LYS A 7 -17.30 11.55 26.56
CA LYS A 7 -18.46 10.71 26.24
C LYS A 7 -19.75 11.53 26.13
N GLU A 8 -19.94 12.52 27.00
CA GLU A 8 -21.11 13.40 27.01
C GLU A 8 -21.18 14.26 25.75
N GLU A 9 -20.04 14.75 25.26
CA GLU A 9 -19.97 15.55 24.03
C GLU A 9 -20.37 14.74 22.80
N LEU A 10 -19.84 13.52 22.65
CA LEU A 10 -20.22 12.64 21.55
C LEU A 10 -21.67 12.18 21.65
N SER A 11 -22.17 11.91 22.86
CA SER A 11 -23.57 11.50 23.08
C SER A 11 -24.59 12.59 22.73
N LYS A 12 -24.19 13.87 22.73
CA LYS A 12 -25.03 14.98 22.22
C LYS A 12 -25.13 14.99 20.69
N LYS A 13 -24.20 14.34 19.99
CA LYS A 13 -24.12 14.33 18.52
C LYS A 13 -24.58 13.03 17.89
N PHE A 14 -24.30 11.91 18.55
CA PHE A 14 -24.61 10.59 18.06
C PHE A 14 -25.47 9.86 19.08
N GLU A 15 -26.64 9.39 18.66
CA GLU A 15 -27.50 8.54 19.47
C GLU A 15 -26.79 7.22 19.85
N PHE A 16 -25.97 6.72 18.94
CA PHE A 16 -25.12 5.56 19.14
C PHE A 16 -23.73 5.82 18.56
N PHE A 17 -22.69 5.44 19.31
CA PHE A 17 -21.33 5.36 18.80
C PHE A 17 -20.58 4.22 19.50
N ARG A 18 -19.46 3.81 18.89
CA ARG A 18 -18.62 2.74 19.39
C ARG A 18 -17.16 3.15 19.38
N SER A 19 -16.54 3.09 20.56
CA SER A 19 -15.09 3.20 20.68
C SER A 19 -14.40 1.85 20.44
N SER A 20 -13.16 1.93 19.96
CA SER A 20 -12.25 0.81 19.84
C SER A 20 -10.90 1.20 20.44
N PRO A 21 -10.17 0.26 21.06
CA PRO A 21 -8.88 0.56 21.66
C PRO A 21 -7.86 0.92 20.59
N LEU A 22 -6.98 1.87 20.91
CA LEU A 22 -5.85 2.23 20.07
C LEU A 22 -4.70 1.24 20.30
N GLY A 23 -4.25 0.61 19.22
CA GLY A 23 -2.95 -0.04 19.12
C GLY A 23 -1.90 0.95 18.62
N ALA A 24 -0.64 0.53 18.68
CA ALA A 24 0.51 1.30 18.19
C ALA A 24 1.45 0.38 17.42
N VAL A 25 1.94 0.85 16.28
CA VAL A 25 3.05 0.21 15.54
C VAL A 25 4.16 1.23 15.38
N VAL A 26 5.39 0.82 15.62
CA VAL A 26 6.58 1.65 15.36
C VAL A 26 7.00 1.42 13.92
N ASN A 27 7.05 2.50 13.15
CA ASN A 27 7.52 2.48 11.77
C ASN A 27 9.05 2.41 11.71
N ASN A 28 9.59 2.14 10.52
CA ASN A 28 11.05 2.03 10.30
C ASN A 28 11.81 3.34 10.60
N ASP A 29 11.13 4.48 10.59
CA ASP A 29 11.65 5.80 10.95
C ASP A 29 11.61 6.07 12.47
N GLY A 30 11.12 5.12 13.27
CA GLY A 30 10.97 5.24 14.72
C GLY A 30 9.69 5.96 15.15
N LEU A 31 8.86 6.44 14.24
CA LEU A 31 7.60 7.10 14.56
C LEU A 31 6.52 6.08 14.94
N VAL A 32 5.72 6.43 15.93
CA VAL A 32 4.59 5.61 16.38
C VAL A 32 3.35 5.94 15.56
N GLN A 33 2.81 4.95 14.87
CA GLN A 33 1.56 5.04 14.15
C GLN A 33 0.43 4.41 14.99
N PRO A 34 -0.58 5.21 15.41
CA PRO A 34 -1.74 4.67 16.10
C PRO A 34 -2.61 3.87 15.13
N ILE A 35 -3.12 2.73 15.59
CA ILE A 35 -4.00 1.84 14.84
C ILE A 35 -5.31 1.69 15.60
N ASN A 36 -6.42 2.01 14.95
CA ASN A 36 -7.73 1.75 15.53
C ASN A 36 -8.05 0.24 15.41
N ASN A 37 -8.19 -0.47 16.54
CA ASN A 37 -8.44 -1.91 16.53
C ASN A 37 -9.93 -2.21 16.30
N LEU A 38 -10.37 -2.05 15.05
CA LEU A 38 -11.75 -2.28 14.60
C LEU A 38 -12.21 -3.75 14.70
N SER A 39 -11.31 -4.67 15.06
CA SER A 39 -11.63 -6.08 15.31
C SER A 39 -11.93 -6.37 16.78
N PHE A 40 -11.83 -5.38 17.67
CA PHE A 40 -12.13 -5.55 19.09
C PHE A 40 -13.62 -5.31 19.41
N PRO A 41 -14.21 -6.06 20.37
CA PRO A 41 -13.69 -7.29 20.95
C PRO A 41 -13.76 -8.43 19.92
N ARG A 42 -12.78 -9.33 19.97
CA ARG A 42 -12.75 -10.49 19.06
C ARG A 42 -13.70 -11.57 19.56
N ASN A 43 -14.51 -12.12 18.65
CA ASN A 43 -15.38 -13.28 18.89
C ASN A 43 -16.37 -13.13 20.07
N HIS A 44 -16.82 -11.90 20.35
CA HIS A 44 -17.76 -11.64 21.44
C HIS A 44 -19.21 -11.73 20.93
N VAL A 45 -19.95 -12.76 21.36
CA VAL A 45 -21.29 -13.12 20.85
C VAL A 45 -22.29 -11.95 20.91
N ASN A 46 -22.30 -11.20 22.01
CA ASN A 46 -23.26 -10.13 22.24
C ASN A 46 -22.77 -8.74 21.80
N ILE A 47 -21.48 -8.60 21.48
CA ILE A 47 -20.83 -7.30 21.24
C ILE A 47 -19.99 -7.38 19.95
N PRO A 48 -20.63 -7.42 18.77
CA PRO A 48 -19.96 -7.62 17.48
C PRO A 48 -18.94 -6.51 17.19
N SER A 49 -17.70 -6.81 16.79
CA SER A 49 -16.70 -5.77 16.45
C SER A 49 -17.08 -4.99 15.19
N VAL A 50 -16.48 -3.81 14.96
CA VAL A 50 -16.78 -2.98 13.77
C VAL A 50 -16.55 -3.76 12.48
N ASN A 51 -15.44 -4.50 12.40
CA ASN A 51 -15.12 -5.31 11.23
C ASN A 51 -16.08 -6.49 11.01
N SER A 52 -16.84 -6.92 12.03
CA SER A 52 -17.78 -8.03 11.87
C SER A 52 -19.01 -7.65 11.05
N PHE A 53 -19.35 -6.36 10.96
CA PHE A 53 -20.44 -5.84 10.12
C PHE A 53 -20.06 -5.72 8.63
N VAL A 54 -18.78 -5.90 8.30
CA VAL A 54 -18.24 -5.67 6.96
C VAL A 54 -18.04 -7.01 6.27
N ASP A 55 -18.66 -7.18 5.10
CA ASP A 55 -18.31 -8.24 4.16
C ASP A 55 -17.19 -7.74 3.23
N ALA A 56 -16.02 -8.38 3.30
CA ALA A 56 -14.87 -8.04 2.47
C ALA A 56 -15.14 -8.25 0.97
N LYS A 57 -16.08 -9.15 0.62
CA LYS A 57 -16.44 -9.43 -0.78
C LYS A 57 -17.10 -8.24 -1.48
N ASN A 58 -17.67 -7.30 -0.73
CA ASN A 58 -18.25 -6.07 -1.29
C ASN A 58 -17.19 -5.00 -1.64
N PHE A 59 -15.92 -5.24 -1.27
CA PHE A 59 -14.82 -4.31 -1.42
C PHE A 59 -13.68 -4.96 -2.23
N THR A 60 -14.02 -5.50 -3.40
CA THR A 60 -13.01 -6.03 -4.33
C THR A 60 -12.14 -4.92 -4.89
N THR A 61 -10.87 -5.21 -5.09
CA THR A 61 -9.88 -4.34 -5.73
C THR A 61 -8.92 -5.19 -6.53
N THR A 62 -8.34 -4.64 -7.58
CA THR A 62 -7.31 -5.33 -8.36
C THR A 62 -5.91 -4.94 -7.89
N TRP A 63 -4.92 -5.79 -8.14
CA TRP A 63 -3.50 -5.48 -7.93
C TRP A 63 -2.71 -6.04 -9.10
N ASP A 64 -1.73 -5.29 -9.59
CA ASP A 64 -0.79 -5.80 -10.56
C ASP A 64 0.32 -6.56 -9.83
N ASP A 65 0.25 -7.88 -9.90
CA ASP A 65 1.19 -8.75 -9.24
C ASP A 65 2.55 -8.79 -9.96
N PHE A 66 3.51 -9.49 -9.35
CA PHE A 66 4.86 -9.56 -9.90
C PHE A 66 4.87 -10.25 -11.27
N LYS A 67 4.05 -11.29 -11.46
CA LYS A 67 4.00 -12.07 -12.70
C LYS A 67 3.49 -11.20 -13.85
N THR A 68 2.46 -10.40 -13.59
CA THR A 68 1.89 -9.45 -14.56
C THR A 68 2.93 -8.44 -15.00
N VAL A 69 3.62 -7.81 -14.05
CA VAL A 69 4.67 -6.82 -14.33
C VAL A 69 5.85 -7.47 -15.08
N ALA A 70 6.34 -8.62 -14.61
CA ALA A 70 7.45 -9.33 -15.22
C ALA A 70 7.14 -9.75 -16.67
N ASN A 71 5.96 -10.35 -16.90
CA ASN A 71 5.53 -10.76 -18.23
C ASN A 71 5.44 -9.59 -19.22
N PHE A 72 5.00 -8.41 -18.75
CA PHE A 72 5.02 -7.22 -19.58
C PHE A 72 6.45 -6.84 -19.97
N PHE A 73 7.38 -6.79 -19.02
CA PHE A 73 8.77 -6.43 -19.30
C PHE A 73 9.50 -7.45 -20.19
N THR A 74 9.19 -8.75 -20.09
CA THR A 74 9.81 -9.76 -20.97
C THR A 74 9.33 -9.69 -22.42
N GLN A 75 8.17 -9.07 -22.66
CA GLN A 75 7.59 -8.88 -23.99
C GLN A 75 7.94 -7.52 -24.61
N LEU A 76 8.58 -6.61 -23.87
CA LEU A 76 9.03 -5.32 -24.41
C LEU A 76 10.16 -5.52 -25.42
N ILE A 77 9.92 -5.07 -26.65
CA ILE A 77 10.90 -5.13 -27.76
C ILE A 77 11.50 -3.75 -28.09
N TYR A 78 11.14 -2.72 -27.33
CA TYR A 78 11.59 -1.33 -27.51
C TYR A 78 11.89 -0.67 -26.16
N PRO A 79 12.75 0.37 -26.13
CA PRO A 79 13.04 1.10 -24.90
C PRO A 79 11.83 1.88 -24.39
N VAL A 80 11.71 1.97 -23.07
CA VAL A 80 10.64 2.68 -22.37
C VAL A 80 11.22 3.53 -21.25
N LYS A 81 10.47 4.57 -20.86
CA LYS A 81 10.73 5.38 -19.66
C LYS A 81 9.76 4.97 -18.56
N LEU A 82 10.27 4.95 -17.34
CA LEU A 82 9.57 4.52 -16.14
C LEU A 82 9.51 5.68 -15.14
N ALA A 83 8.38 5.88 -14.47
CA ALA A 83 8.21 6.83 -13.37
C ALA A 83 7.48 6.16 -12.19
N LEU A 84 7.66 6.71 -10.99
CA LEU A 84 6.99 6.21 -9.78
C LEU A 84 6.05 7.27 -9.22
N PHE A 85 4.86 6.82 -8.82
CA PHE A 85 3.88 7.62 -8.09
C PHE A 85 3.44 6.87 -6.83
N ASP A 86 3.62 7.48 -5.67
CA ASP A 86 3.16 6.96 -4.38
C ASP A 86 2.04 7.87 -3.85
N TRP A 87 0.90 7.29 -3.49
CA TRP A 87 -0.20 8.02 -2.87
C TRP A 87 0.16 8.39 -1.43
N GLU A 88 0.19 9.69 -1.11
CA GLU A 88 0.53 10.10 0.27
C GLU A 88 -0.54 9.62 1.25
N LYS A 89 -0.16 8.74 2.20
CA LYS A 89 -1.07 8.23 3.23
C LYS A 89 -2.38 7.73 2.61
N ALA A 90 -2.29 6.97 1.52
CA ALA A 90 -3.39 6.52 0.66
C ALA A 90 -4.77 6.35 1.33
N TYR A 91 -4.85 5.51 2.37
CA TYR A 91 -6.09 5.28 3.13
C TYR A 91 -6.67 6.57 3.73
N ARG A 92 -5.81 7.44 4.29
CA ARG A 92 -6.22 8.73 4.84
C ARG A 92 -6.69 9.72 3.79
N GLN A 93 -6.60 9.45 2.50
CA GLN A 93 -7.19 10.31 1.48
C GLN A 93 -8.67 10.00 1.25
N ILE A 94 -9.14 8.80 1.63
CA ILE A 94 -10.51 8.37 1.37
C ILE A 94 -11.41 8.73 2.56
N PRO A 95 -12.37 9.66 2.38
CA PRO A 95 -13.33 9.98 3.42
C PRO A 95 -14.33 8.84 3.60
N THR A 96 -14.83 8.70 4.82
CA THR A 96 -15.99 7.84 5.11
C THR A 96 -17.25 8.67 5.18
N TYR A 97 -18.38 8.05 4.84
CA TYR A 97 -19.66 8.74 4.85
C TYR A 97 -20.05 9.08 6.31
N PRO A 98 -20.69 10.23 6.59
CA PRO A 98 -20.99 10.65 7.96
C PRO A 98 -21.76 9.64 8.83
N SER A 99 -22.59 8.78 8.23
CA SER A 99 -23.29 7.72 8.98
C SER A 99 -22.35 6.62 9.52
N GLN A 100 -21.13 6.51 8.99
CA GLN A 100 -20.12 5.53 9.42
C GLN A 100 -19.23 6.06 10.54
N TRP A 101 -19.14 7.38 10.70
CA TRP A 101 -18.31 8.05 11.71
C TRP A 101 -18.52 7.54 13.15
N PRO A 102 -19.74 7.21 13.60
CA PRO A 102 -19.93 6.70 14.96
C PRO A 102 -19.27 5.34 15.21
N LEU A 103 -18.86 4.61 14.17
CA LEU A 103 -18.14 3.34 14.27
C LEU A 103 -16.62 3.50 14.20
N LEU A 104 -16.13 4.73 13.99
CA LEU A 104 -14.71 5.04 13.79
C LEU A 104 -14.17 5.90 14.93
N ILE A 105 -14.62 5.62 16.16
CA ILE A 105 -14.13 6.30 17.36
C ILE A 105 -12.95 5.52 17.95
N GLY A 106 -11.81 6.17 18.10
CA GLY A 106 -10.68 5.67 18.88
C GLY A 106 -10.76 6.16 20.32
N GLN A 107 -10.35 5.34 21.28
CA GLN A 107 -10.23 5.73 22.69
C GLN A 107 -8.75 5.68 23.11
N ASP A 108 -8.28 6.75 23.74
CA ASP A 108 -6.94 6.79 24.31
C ASP A 108 -6.89 6.19 25.73
N LEU A 109 -5.70 6.22 26.35
CA LEU A 109 -5.47 5.67 27.68
C LEU A 109 -6.09 6.50 28.82
N ASN A 110 -6.56 7.71 28.53
CA ASN A 110 -7.19 8.62 29.49
C ASN A 110 -8.71 8.70 29.29
N ASP A 111 -9.30 7.69 28.63
CA ASP A 111 -10.72 7.60 28.30
C ASP A 111 -11.26 8.74 27.42
N LEU A 112 -10.38 9.46 26.72
CA LEU A 112 -10.79 10.47 25.75
C LEU A 112 -11.04 9.85 24.37
N LEU A 113 -12.02 10.41 23.67
CA LEU A 113 -12.54 9.85 22.43
C LEU A 113 -12.14 10.70 21.22
N TYR A 114 -11.72 10.04 20.15
CA TYR A 114 -11.25 10.67 18.93
C TYR A 114 -12.06 10.15 17.75
N LEU A 115 -12.69 11.06 17.02
CA LEU A 115 -13.47 10.73 15.84
C LEU A 115 -12.57 10.68 14.60
N ASP A 116 -12.56 9.54 13.92
CA ASP A 116 -12.00 9.43 12.59
C ASP A 116 -13.07 9.55 11.50
N THR A 117 -12.77 10.32 10.47
CA THR A 117 -13.67 10.60 9.34
C THR A 117 -13.14 10.05 8.01
N ARG A 118 -12.02 9.33 8.08
CA ARG A 118 -11.34 8.75 6.92
C ARG A 118 -10.98 7.32 7.24
N ILE A 119 -10.84 6.48 6.21
CA ILE A 119 -10.46 5.09 6.45
C ILE A 119 -9.04 5.02 7.04
N THR A 120 -8.85 4.09 7.96
CA THR A 120 -7.57 3.81 8.61
C THR A 120 -7.15 2.38 8.34
N PHE A 121 -5.86 2.10 8.56
CA PHE A 121 -5.39 0.73 8.66
C PHE A 121 -6.19 -0.04 9.72
N GLY A 122 -6.39 -1.34 9.48
CA GLY A 122 -7.11 -2.25 10.38
C GLY A 122 -8.60 -2.45 10.05
N GLY A 123 -9.17 -1.67 9.14
CA GLY A 123 -10.53 -1.87 8.64
C GLY A 123 -10.62 -3.00 7.61
N ARG A 124 -11.61 -3.90 7.76
CA ARG A 124 -11.82 -5.03 6.84
C ARG A 124 -12.13 -4.59 5.41
N ALA A 125 -12.80 -3.45 5.23
CA ALA A 125 -13.06 -2.85 3.92
C ALA A 125 -11.90 -2.01 3.38
N GLY A 126 -10.89 -1.69 4.19
CA GLY A 126 -9.92 -0.63 3.91
C GLY A 126 -9.26 -0.79 2.54
N CYS A 127 -8.72 -1.99 2.25
CA CYS A 127 -8.05 -2.28 0.99
C CYS A 127 -8.92 -2.00 -0.24
N GLY A 128 -10.20 -2.38 -0.22
CA GLY A 128 -11.09 -2.15 -1.35
C GLY A 128 -11.68 -0.74 -1.40
N SER A 129 -11.94 -0.11 -0.24
CA SER A 129 -12.41 1.28 -0.18
C SER A 129 -11.40 2.27 -0.77
N PHE A 130 -10.11 2.01 -0.60
CA PHE A 130 -9.06 2.72 -1.34
C PHE A 130 -8.85 2.16 -2.75
N GLY A 131 -8.90 0.83 -2.86
CA GLY A 131 -8.64 0.08 -4.06
C GLY A 131 -9.44 0.52 -5.27
N GLN A 132 -10.76 0.66 -5.13
CA GLN A 132 -11.67 1.03 -6.22
C GLN A 132 -11.39 2.43 -6.78
N PRO A 133 -11.31 3.51 -5.98
CA PRO A 133 -10.89 4.82 -6.48
C PRO A 133 -9.52 4.81 -7.17
N ALA A 134 -8.57 4.03 -6.65
CA ALA A 134 -7.24 3.95 -7.23
C ALA A 134 -7.20 3.12 -8.54
N ASP A 135 -8.07 2.13 -8.70
CA ASP A 135 -8.30 1.44 -9.98
C ASP A 135 -8.85 2.41 -11.03
N VAL A 136 -9.88 3.19 -10.68
CA VAL A 136 -10.45 4.22 -11.57
C VAL A 136 -9.42 5.29 -11.91
N TRP A 137 -8.65 5.77 -10.93
CA TRP A 137 -7.59 6.73 -11.16
C TRP A 137 -6.53 6.19 -12.13
N LYS A 138 -6.12 4.92 -11.99
CA LYS A 138 -5.20 4.26 -12.91
C LYS A 138 -5.73 4.26 -14.34
N GLU A 139 -6.99 3.88 -14.55
CA GLU A 139 -7.63 3.87 -15.88
C GLU A 139 -7.68 5.28 -16.49
N ILE A 140 -8.02 6.29 -15.69
CA ILE A 140 -8.00 7.68 -16.13
C ILE A 140 -6.58 8.09 -16.54
N MET A 141 -5.55 7.75 -15.75
CA MET A 141 -4.17 8.09 -16.13
C MET A 141 -3.76 7.42 -17.44
N GLU A 142 -4.11 6.14 -17.65
CA GLU A 142 -3.83 5.43 -18.91
C GLU A 142 -4.56 6.03 -20.12
N ASN A 143 -5.73 6.66 -19.91
CA ASN A 143 -6.52 7.29 -20.98
C ASN A 143 -6.08 8.73 -21.30
N GLU A 144 -5.74 9.52 -20.28
CA GLU A 144 -5.47 10.96 -20.43
C GLU A 144 -4.03 11.27 -20.87
N PHE A 145 -3.09 10.34 -20.66
CA PHE A 145 -1.67 10.54 -20.91
C PHE A 145 -1.14 9.52 -21.92
N ASP A 146 -0.04 9.85 -22.60
CA ASP A 146 0.62 8.97 -23.59
C ASP A 146 1.46 7.86 -22.92
N LEU A 147 0.78 7.06 -22.10
CA LEU A 147 1.32 5.93 -21.36
C LEU A 147 1.07 4.62 -22.10
N ILE A 148 2.03 3.71 -22.01
CA ILE A 148 1.86 2.33 -22.48
C ILE A 148 1.07 1.53 -21.45
N LYS A 149 1.42 1.72 -20.18
CA LYS A 149 0.83 1.00 -19.06
C LYS A 149 1.11 1.72 -17.74
N VAL A 150 0.18 1.58 -16.81
CA VAL A 150 0.36 1.88 -15.39
C VAL A 150 0.16 0.58 -14.61
N PHE A 151 1.15 0.22 -13.80
CA PHE A 151 1.01 -0.87 -12.83
C PHE A 151 0.76 -0.30 -11.44
N ARG A 152 -0.08 -0.97 -10.67
CA ARG A 152 -0.49 -0.56 -9.33
C ARG A 152 -0.31 -1.69 -8.33
N TRP A 153 0.38 -1.39 -7.24
CA TRP A 153 0.47 -2.25 -6.07
C TRP A 153 0.18 -1.43 -4.82
N VAL A 154 -1.03 -1.57 -4.26
CA VAL A 154 -1.50 -0.73 -3.16
C VAL A 154 -1.38 0.75 -3.54
N ASP A 155 -0.55 1.50 -2.84
CA ASP A 155 -0.28 2.91 -3.00
C ASP A 155 0.88 3.22 -3.95
N ASP A 156 1.69 2.21 -4.30
CA ASP A 156 2.79 2.32 -5.24
C ASP A 156 2.31 2.12 -6.69
N ASN A 157 2.67 3.04 -7.57
CA ASN A 157 2.29 2.99 -8.98
C ASN A 157 3.52 3.20 -9.88
N LEU A 158 3.63 2.35 -10.89
CA LEU A 158 4.70 2.36 -11.89
C LEU A 158 4.11 2.78 -13.23
N PHE A 159 4.53 3.95 -13.70
CA PHE A 159 4.11 4.53 -14.97
C PHE A 159 5.13 4.19 -16.05
N ILE A 160 4.65 3.78 -17.21
CA ILE A 160 5.47 3.35 -18.34
C ILE A 160 5.05 4.11 -19.58
N LYS A 161 6.01 4.77 -20.25
CA LYS A 161 5.79 5.48 -21.51
C LYS A 161 6.87 5.16 -22.54
N LEU A 162 6.60 5.42 -23.81
CA LEU A 162 7.61 5.35 -24.86
C LEU A 162 8.69 6.42 -24.66
N GLU A 163 9.89 6.20 -25.18
CA GLU A 163 11.00 7.14 -24.99
C GLU A 163 10.74 8.54 -25.60
N ASN A 164 9.94 8.58 -26.68
CA ASN A 164 9.52 9.77 -27.42
C ASN A 164 8.15 10.34 -26.98
N ALA A 165 7.50 9.73 -25.98
CA ALA A 165 6.25 10.23 -25.41
C ALA A 165 6.49 11.52 -24.61
N ASN A 166 5.55 12.46 -24.71
CA ASN A 166 5.66 13.82 -24.18
C ASN A 166 5.24 13.92 -22.71
N THR A 167 4.42 13.01 -22.17
CA THR A 167 3.90 13.14 -20.80
C THR A 167 5.00 13.30 -19.78
N GLU A 168 4.91 14.34 -18.96
CA GLU A 168 5.81 14.54 -17.82
C GLU A 168 5.15 14.10 -16.51
N MET A 169 5.97 13.72 -15.53
CA MET A 169 5.45 13.31 -14.22
C MET A 169 4.76 14.48 -13.51
N THR A 170 5.24 15.71 -13.74
CA THR A 170 4.66 16.95 -13.26
C THR A 170 3.20 17.14 -13.72
N GLU A 171 2.89 16.74 -14.96
CA GLU A 171 1.54 16.82 -15.51
C GLU A 171 0.60 15.80 -14.87
N ILE A 172 1.07 14.55 -14.71
CA ILE A 172 0.35 13.49 -13.99
C ILE A 172 0.04 13.93 -12.56
N VAL A 173 1.03 14.48 -11.85
CA VAL A 173 0.87 14.98 -10.47
C VAL A 173 -0.14 16.12 -10.41
N ARG A 174 -0.05 17.09 -11.33
CA ARG A 174 -0.98 18.22 -11.40
C ARG A 174 -2.40 17.74 -11.67
N TYR A 175 -2.58 16.79 -12.58
CA TYR A 175 -3.88 16.25 -12.93
C TYR A 175 -4.45 15.40 -11.79
N SER A 176 -3.64 14.54 -11.18
CA SER A 176 -4.00 13.77 -9.97
C SER A 176 -4.48 14.68 -8.84
N SER A 177 -3.78 15.80 -8.62
CA SER A 177 -4.19 16.79 -7.61
C SER A 177 -5.57 17.40 -7.90
N LYS A 178 -5.92 17.62 -9.18
CA LYS A 178 -7.27 18.08 -9.57
C LYS A 178 -8.35 17.04 -9.28
N LEU A 179 -8.00 15.76 -9.33
CA LEU A 179 -8.89 14.64 -8.95
C LEU A 179 -8.95 14.42 -7.43
N GLY A 180 -8.27 15.24 -6.63
CA GLY A 180 -8.21 15.10 -5.18
C GLY A 180 -7.19 14.07 -4.69
N VAL A 181 -6.29 13.61 -5.56
CA VAL A 181 -5.24 12.64 -5.26
C VAL A 181 -3.94 13.35 -4.90
N GLN A 182 -3.48 13.15 -3.67
CA GLN A 182 -2.22 13.69 -3.16
C GLN A 182 -1.09 12.68 -3.33
N LYS A 183 0.07 13.18 -3.75
CA LYS A 183 1.27 12.38 -3.93
C LYS A 183 2.22 12.50 -2.75
N ASN A 184 3.03 11.49 -2.52
CA ASN A 184 4.19 11.61 -1.65
C ASN A 184 5.34 12.29 -2.41
N GLU A 185 5.79 13.45 -1.93
CA GLU A 185 6.79 14.26 -2.62
C GLU A 185 8.15 13.56 -2.76
N GLU A 186 8.58 12.83 -1.75
CA GLU A 186 9.91 12.19 -1.70
C GLU A 186 9.96 10.87 -2.47
N LYS A 187 8.83 10.16 -2.55
CA LYS A 187 8.76 8.83 -3.18
C LYS A 187 8.36 8.87 -4.65
N CYS A 188 7.80 9.98 -5.13
CA CYS A 188 7.53 10.14 -6.55
C CYS A 188 8.82 10.40 -7.32
N LEU A 189 9.04 9.65 -8.40
CA LEU A 189 10.24 9.76 -9.24
C LEU A 189 9.84 10.10 -10.68
N GLU A 190 10.55 11.07 -11.25
CA GLU A 190 10.42 11.49 -12.65
C GLU A 190 10.68 10.36 -13.65
N PHE A 191 10.18 10.50 -14.87
CA PHE A 191 10.42 9.55 -15.94
C PHE A 191 11.92 9.39 -16.25
N SER A 192 12.38 8.15 -16.25
CA SER A 192 13.78 7.80 -16.50
C SER A 192 13.86 6.42 -17.14
N ASN A 193 14.95 6.16 -17.85
CA ASN A 193 15.27 4.84 -18.41
C ASN A 193 15.61 3.82 -17.29
N LYS A 194 15.63 4.24 -16.01
CA LYS A 194 15.98 3.43 -14.84
C LYS A 194 15.15 3.86 -13.62
N GLN A 195 14.60 2.90 -12.88
CA GLN A 195 13.89 3.15 -11.62
C GLN A 195 14.18 2.11 -10.53
N LYS A 196 14.01 2.51 -9.26
CA LYS A 196 14.33 1.71 -8.03
C LYS A 196 13.40 0.52 -7.77
N PHE A 197 12.38 0.32 -8.60
CA PHE A 197 11.19 -0.46 -8.26
C PHE A 197 11.47 -1.95 -8.01
N ILE A 198 12.26 -2.61 -8.87
CA ILE A 198 12.26 -4.07 -8.90
C ILE A 198 12.88 -4.71 -7.64
N VAL A 199 14.07 -4.28 -7.21
CA VAL A 199 14.81 -4.95 -6.12
C VAL A 199 14.19 -4.70 -4.75
N LYS A 200 13.73 -3.46 -4.48
CA LYS A 200 13.09 -3.11 -3.20
C LYS A 200 11.74 -3.79 -3.04
N VAL A 201 10.91 -3.79 -4.09
CA VAL A 201 9.61 -4.47 -4.07
C VAL A 201 9.80 -5.98 -3.90
N LEU A 202 10.77 -6.56 -4.62
CA LEU A 202 11.11 -7.98 -4.48
C LEU A 202 11.55 -8.32 -3.05
N ALA A 203 12.49 -7.57 -2.47
CA ALA A 203 12.94 -7.79 -1.10
C ALA A 203 11.79 -7.66 -0.08
N GLY A 204 10.92 -6.66 -0.23
CA GLY A 204 9.76 -6.49 0.63
C GLY A 204 8.76 -7.64 0.55
N ARG A 205 8.45 -8.12 -0.66
CA ARG A 205 7.53 -9.25 -0.87
C ARG A 205 8.09 -10.56 -0.33
N LEU A 206 9.37 -10.85 -0.61
CA LEU A 206 10.04 -12.03 -0.09
C LEU A 206 10.14 -12.00 1.44
N ASN A 207 10.36 -10.82 2.04
CA ASN A 207 10.33 -10.65 3.50
C ASN A 207 8.97 -11.02 4.09
N HIS A 208 7.86 -10.62 3.46
CA HIS A 208 6.53 -11.04 3.94
C HIS A 208 6.33 -12.55 3.83
N ILE A 209 6.85 -13.19 2.78
CA ILE A 209 6.77 -14.64 2.61
C ILE A 209 7.53 -15.37 3.73
N THR A 210 8.59 -14.80 4.29
CA THR A 210 9.32 -15.45 5.40
C THR A 210 8.49 -15.63 6.67
N TYR A 211 7.37 -14.93 6.83
CA TYR A 211 6.44 -15.22 7.92
C TYR A 211 5.74 -16.58 7.74
N MET A 212 5.59 -17.06 6.50
CA MET A 212 5.04 -18.38 6.16
C MET A 212 6.14 -19.43 5.96
N LEU A 213 7.29 -19.03 5.42
CA LEU A 213 8.45 -19.89 5.15
C LEU A 213 9.71 -19.33 5.83
N PRO A 214 9.84 -19.46 7.17
CA PRO A 214 10.95 -18.86 7.92
C PRO A 214 12.33 -19.33 7.46
N GLN A 215 12.42 -20.55 6.93
CA GLN A 215 13.66 -21.13 6.40
C GLN A 215 14.24 -20.32 5.23
N LEU A 216 13.40 -19.58 4.50
CA LEU A 216 13.85 -18.78 3.36
C LEU A 216 14.44 -17.42 3.76
N ARG A 217 14.34 -17.05 5.04
CA ARG A 217 14.81 -15.74 5.54
C ARG A 217 16.30 -15.52 5.33
N ALA A 218 17.11 -16.58 5.33
CA ALA A 218 18.54 -16.49 5.08
C ALA A 218 18.87 -15.96 3.68
N TYR A 219 18.02 -16.27 2.69
CA TYR A 219 18.20 -15.89 1.28
C TYR A 219 17.68 -14.47 0.96
N LEU A 220 17.22 -13.73 1.98
CA LEU A 220 17.03 -12.28 1.86
C LEU A 220 18.34 -11.51 2.04
N ASN A 221 19.34 -12.14 2.65
CA ASN A 221 20.56 -11.45 3.03
C ASN A 221 21.35 -10.97 1.81
N SER A 222 21.37 -11.72 0.70
CA SER A 222 22.02 -11.26 -0.54
C SER A 222 21.32 -10.02 -1.11
N LEU A 223 19.99 -9.99 -1.14
CA LEU A 223 19.19 -8.84 -1.58
C LEU A 223 19.43 -7.62 -0.68
N TYR A 224 19.37 -7.79 0.64
CA TYR A 224 19.64 -6.69 1.58
C TYR A 224 21.10 -6.23 1.53
N LYS A 225 22.08 -7.13 1.37
CA LYS A 225 23.49 -6.76 1.14
C LYS A 225 23.65 -6.01 -0.16
N TRP A 226 22.98 -6.42 -1.24
CA TRP A 226 23.02 -5.73 -2.52
C TRP A 226 22.44 -4.31 -2.39
N MET A 227 21.33 -4.18 -1.66
CA MET A 227 20.73 -2.88 -1.33
C MET A 227 21.66 -2.03 -0.43
N ALA A 228 22.28 -2.59 0.61
CA ALA A 228 23.13 -1.88 1.57
C ALA A 228 24.49 -1.48 0.98
N ARG A 229 25.07 -2.31 0.10
CA ARG A 229 26.30 -1.98 -0.66
C ARG A 229 26.08 -0.88 -1.70
N SER A 230 24.84 -0.44 -1.89
CA SER A 230 24.48 0.64 -2.81
C SER A 230 24.75 2.01 -2.16
N GLN A 231 26.04 2.35 -1.99
CA GLN A 231 26.49 3.70 -1.58
C GLN A 231 25.94 4.80 -2.50
N TYR A 232 25.70 4.46 -3.77
CA TYR A 232 24.99 5.29 -4.73
C TYR A 232 23.72 4.56 -5.16
N GLN A 233 22.57 4.99 -4.63
CA GLN A 233 21.27 4.34 -4.83
C GLN A 233 20.78 4.30 -6.30
N PHE A 234 21.56 4.87 -7.24
CA PHE A 234 21.19 5.10 -8.63
C PHE A 234 22.20 4.52 -9.64
N ALA A 235 23.24 3.81 -9.18
CA ALA A 235 24.24 3.21 -10.07
C ALA A 235 23.73 1.92 -10.73
N GLN A 236 23.93 1.78 -12.05
CA GLN A 236 23.70 0.51 -12.77
C GLN A 236 24.61 -0.57 -12.20
N ARG A 237 24.03 -1.69 -11.78
CA ARG A 237 24.77 -2.86 -11.31
C ARG A 237 24.07 -4.11 -11.81
N LEU A 238 24.86 -5.03 -12.34
CA LEU A 238 24.39 -6.41 -12.50
C LEU A 238 24.04 -6.96 -11.11
N ALA A 239 23.02 -7.82 -11.07
CA ALA A 239 22.76 -8.59 -9.86
C ALA A 239 24.03 -9.38 -9.51
N PRO A 240 24.54 -9.26 -8.26
CA PRO A 240 25.61 -10.13 -7.80
C PRO A 240 25.20 -11.59 -8.00
N VAL A 241 26.16 -12.45 -8.33
CA VAL A 241 25.92 -13.89 -8.52
C VAL A 241 25.20 -14.48 -7.30
N GLU A 242 25.60 -14.09 -6.09
CA GLU A 242 24.95 -14.46 -4.83
C GLU A 242 23.44 -14.13 -4.79
N VAL A 243 23.03 -13.00 -5.39
CA VAL A 243 21.60 -12.63 -5.46
C VAL A 243 20.87 -13.53 -6.45
N LEU A 244 21.48 -13.84 -7.59
CA LEU A 244 20.88 -14.72 -8.60
C LEU A 244 20.72 -16.15 -8.08
N GLU A 245 21.73 -16.68 -7.39
CA GLU A 245 21.68 -17.99 -6.74
C GLU A 245 20.58 -18.05 -5.68
N ASP A 246 20.48 -17.04 -4.82
CA ASP A 246 19.40 -16.95 -3.84
C ASP A 246 18.02 -16.85 -4.53
N MET A 247 17.91 -16.15 -5.67
CA MET A 247 16.65 -16.04 -6.42
C MET A 247 16.23 -17.37 -7.04
N GLU A 248 17.16 -18.22 -7.46
CA GLU A 248 16.84 -19.58 -7.91
C GLU A 248 16.28 -20.44 -6.76
N ILE A 249 16.84 -20.32 -5.56
CA ILE A 249 16.33 -21.00 -4.36
C ILE A 249 14.91 -20.52 -4.02
N TRP A 250 14.70 -19.20 -4.07
CA TRP A 250 13.36 -18.62 -3.91
C TRP A 250 12.38 -19.13 -4.97
N HIS A 251 12.78 -19.14 -6.23
CA HIS A 251 11.93 -19.62 -7.32
C HIS A 251 11.56 -21.09 -7.14
N ALA A 252 12.53 -21.95 -6.86
CA ALA A 252 12.30 -23.38 -6.61
C ALA A 252 11.36 -23.61 -5.43
N ALA A 253 11.62 -22.95 -4.29
CA ALA A 253 10.81 -23.12 -3.08
C ALA A 253 9.36 -22.63 -3.27
N LEU A 254 9.16 -21.51 -3.97
CA LEU A 254 7.82 -20.95 -4.20
C LEU A 254 7.00 -21.71 -5.25
N THR A 255 7.67 -22.37 -6.19
CA THR A 255 7.01 -23.18 -7.22
C THR A 255 6.70 -24.59 -6.75
N SER A 256 7.49 -25.14 -5.81
CA SER A 256 7.22 -26.44 -5.19
C SER A 256 6.36 -26.37 -3.92
N PHE A 257 5.97 -25.16 -3.48
CA PHE A 257 5.19 -25.00 -2.26
C PHE A 257 3.71 -25.31 -2.53
N ASP A 258 3.31 -26.55 -2.24
CA ASP A 258 1.91 -26.91 -2.08
C ASP A 258 1.46 -26.55 -0.67
N LYS A 259 0.45 -25.69 -0.59
CA LYS A 259 -0.18 -25.34 0.67
C LYS A 259 -0.89 -26.59 1.18
N LEU A 260 -0.35 -27.24 2.21
CA LEU A 260 -1.11 -28.24 2.95
C LEU A 260 -2.36 -27.54 3.51
N ASP A 261 -3.53 -28.00 3.06
CA ASP A 261 -4.85 -27.49 3.42
C ASP A 261 -5.09 -27.44 4.93
#